data_AF-A0A9P7ETF2-F1
#
_entry.id   AF-A0A9P7ETF2-F1
#
_cell.length_a   1.000
_cell.length_b   1.000
_cell.length_c   1.000
_cell.angle_alpha   90.00
_cell.angle_beta   90.00
_cell.angle_gamma   90.00
#
_symmetry.space_group_name_H-M   'P 1'
#
loop_
_entity.id
_entity.type
_entity.pdbx_description
1 polymer ?
#
loop_
_entity_poly.entity_id
_entity_poly.type
_entity_poly.pdbx_seq_one_letter_code
_entity_poly.pdbx_strand_id
1 'polypeptide(L)'
;MIDSQILGKFLYNNYKQALAIIDDLSPAAEELKLVLNISDEDFERWNMEEFKFLETLTEETDEDVEAMTYVEALQSLAKAEAAYGSVTTVQFLTYTPVDFTPTHGLQKNQQAFARAREAKCHAAHCKLVLEMNVVDDIEHRMGITERWQPQDMKYQEGLAYLTNRQFIRAIEQLQGLVVQRLFELAKANIAGTGYKLRQHISNAITRWSAAIRRALKKYNQLAIVQTPPREVIEYSKVTSYAWLGEFDLLKNSRHCILEKPWASKGNREVANNFFKIQRAHEEIQRLNVEVARLSAWVDDEDAHLKSTFKSLVESDPTLSHEISCMYEERR
;
A
#
# COMPACT_ATOMS: atom_id res chain seq x y z
N MET A 1 28.51 31.94 -9.42
CA MET A 1 28.43 32.72 -8.17
C MET A 1 26.96 33.02 -7.97
N ILE A 2 26.30 32.42 -6.98
CA ILE A 2 24.89 32.75 -6.71
C ILE A 2 24.90 34.16 -6.13
N ASP A 3 24.18 35.07 -6.77
CA ASP A 3 24.07 36.47 -6.36
C ASP A 3 23.40 36.53 -4.98
N SER A 4 24.08 37.14 -4.00
CA SER A 4 23.59 37.24 -2.61
C SER A 4 22.24 37.96 -2.54
N GLN A 5 21.95 38.84 -3.50
CA GLN A 5 20.66 39.50 -3.66
C GLN A 5 19.53 38.51 -4.03
N ILE A 6 19.82 37.52 -4.90
CA ILE A 6 18.85 36.49 -5.29
C ILE A 6 18.53 35.60 -4.08
N LEU A 7 19.55 35.20 -3.33
CA LEU A 7 19.37 34.38 -2.13
C LEU A 7 18.64 35.14 -1.03
N GLY A 8 19.00 36.41 -0.78
CA GLY A 8 18.31 37.26 0.18
C GLY A 8 16.83 37.44 -0.15
N LYS A 9 16.49 37.68 -1.42
CA LYS A 9 15.10 37.77 -1.89
C LYS A 9 14.33 36.45 -1.71
N PHE A 10 14.99 35.32 -1.97
CA PHE A 10 14.41 33.99 -1.75
C PHE A 10 14.08 33.76 -0.27
N LEU A 11 15.04 33.99 0.63
CA LEU A 11 14.84 33.85 2.08
C LEU A 11 13.72 34.76 2.59
N TYR A 12 13.71 36.03 2.16
CA TYR A 12 12.67 37.00 2.54
C TYR A 12 11.27 36.56 2.10
N ASN A 13 11.12 36.11 0.86
CA ASN A 13 9.83 35.64 0.34
C ASN A 13 9.33 34.41 1.09
N ASN A 14 10.21 33.45 1.38
CA ASN A 14 9.85 32.27 2.16
C ASN A 14 9.44 32.64 3.59
N TYR A 15 10.12 33.63 4.20
CA TYR A 15 9.78 34.13 5.53
C TYR A 15 8.39 34.74 5.55
N LYS A 16 8.09 35.62 4.58
CA LYS A 16 6.77 36.22 4.42
C LYS A 16 5.69 35.16 4.18
N GLN A 17 6.00 34.13 3.39
CA GLN A 17 5.08 33.03 3.13
C GLN A 17 4.81 32.22 4.41
N ALA A 18 5.82 31.90 5.20
CA ALA A 18 5.66 31.16 6.45
C ALA A 18 4.79 31.94 7.46
N LEU A 19 5.02 33.25 7.61
CA LEU A 19 4.18 34.11 8.45
C LEU A 19 2.73 34.14 7.95
N ALA A 20 2.51 34.35 6.65
CA ALA A 20 1.17 34.37 6.08
C ALA A 20 0.42 33.05 6.31
N ILE A 21 1.11 31.90 6.18
CA ILE A 21 0.53 30.59 6.46
C ILE A 21 0.04 30.49 7.91
N ILE A 22 0.84 30.99 8.87
CA ILE A 22 0.47 30.97 10.29
C ILE A 22 -0.73 31.89 10.53
N ASP A 23 -0.67 33.13 10.05
CA ASP A 23 -1.73 34.13 10.25
C ASP A 23 -3.06 33.69 9.62
N ASP A 24 -3.02 33.16 8.39
CA ASP A 24 -4.22 32.81 7.64
C ASP A 24 -4.86 31.49 8.12
N LEU A 25 -4.05 30.48 8.46
CA LEU A 25 -4.55 29.14 8.78
C LEU A 25 -4.85 28.92 10.26
N SER A 26 -4.18 29.63 11.18
CA SER A 26 -4.35 29.38 12.63
C SER A 26 -5.78 29.62 13.11
N PRO A 27 -6.46 30.74 12.76
CA PRO A 27 -7.83 30.99 13.21
C PRO A 27 -8.81 29.91 12.71
N ALA A 28 -8.71 29.56 11.43
CA ALA A 28 -9.57 28.54 10.82
C ALA A 28 -9.29 27.14 11.41
N ALA A 29 -8.03 26.82 11.70
CA ALA A 29 -7.66 25.55 12.31
C ALA A 29 -8.18 25.44 13.75
N GLU A 30 -8.08 26.49 14.56
CA GLU A 30 -8.60 26.52 15.94
C GLU A 30 -10.13 26.40 15.98
N GLU A 31 -10.83 27.15 15.12
CA GLU A 31 -12.29 27.05 15.02
C GLU A 31 -12.74 25.63 14.66
N LEU A 32 -12.10 25.02 13.66
CA LEU A 32 -12.45 23.67 13.22
C LEU A 32 -12.10 22.60 14.26
N LYS A 33 -11.00 22.75 15.01
CA LYS A 33 -10.67 21.87 16.14
C LYS A 33 -11.77 21.90 17.22
N LEU A 34 -12.29 23.09 17.54
CA LEU A 34 -13.37 23.26 18.51
C LEU A 34 -14.68 22.64 18.00
N VAL A 35 -15.05 22.91 16.75
CA VAL A 35 -16.30 22.38 16.15
C VAL A 35 -16.31 20.85 16.08
N LEU A 36 -15.16 20.25 15.74
CA LEU A 36 -15.03 18.81 15.57
C LEU A 36 -14.59 18.10 16.87
N ASN A 37 -14.28 18.84 17.93
CA ASN A 37 -13.75 18.34 19.20
C ASN A 37 -12.49 17.47 19.01
N ILE A 38 -11.52 18.00 18.25
CA ILE A 38 -10.26 17.33 17.90
C ILE A 38 -9.08 18.07 18.56
N SER A 39 -8.11 17.31 19.06
CA SER A 39 -6.86 17.78 19.68
C SER A 39 -5.66 17.69 18.74
N ASP A 40 -4.52 18.25 19.14
CA ASP A 40 -3.29 18.18 18.34
C ASP A 40 -2.72 16.75 18.31
N GLU A 41 -2.87 16.02 19.42
CA GLU A 41 -2.47 14.62 19.55
C GLU A 41 -3.24 13.70 18.60
N ASP A 42 -4.48 14.07 18.25
CA ASP A 42 -5.28 13.33 17.28
C ASP A 42 -4.65 13.35 15.90
N PHE A 43 -4.12 14.49 15.45
CA PHE A 43 -3.49 14.60 14.13
C PHE A 43 -2.22 13.76 14.03
N GLU A 44 -1.40 13.74 15.08
CA GLU A 44 -0.19 12.90 15.12
C GLU A 44 -0.55 11.41 15.10
N ARG A 45 -1.54 11.01 15.90
CA ARG A 45 -2.06 9.64 15.91
C ARG A 45 -2.59 9.23 14.55
N TRP A 46 -3.36 10.09 13.90
CA TRP A 46 -3.90 9.86 12.56
C TRP A 46 -2.81 9.69 11.51
N ASN A 47 -1.74 10.48 11.58
CA ASN A 47 -0.61 10.34 10.68
C ASN A 47 0.10 8.99 10.88
N MET A 48 0.27 8.54 12.12
CA MET A 48 0.82 7.21 12.42
C MET A 48 -0.07 6.07 11.95
N GLU A 49 -1.39 6.18 12.17
CA GLU A 49 -2.36 5.18 11.70
C GLU A 49 -2.39 5.08 10.18
N GLU A 50 -2.41 6.23 9.48
CA GLU A 50 -2.35 6.26 8.02
C GLU A 50 -1.02 5.68 7.51
N PHE A 51 0.10 6.01 8.14
CA PHE A 51 1.40 5.45 7.78
C PHE A 51 1.43 3.94 7.91
N LYS A 52 1.01 3.40 9.07
CA LYS A 52 0.92 1.95 9.30
C LYS A 52 -0.01 1.28 8.29
N PHE A 53 -1.15 1.91 8.01
CA PHE A 53 -2.07 1.45 6.99
C PHE A 53 -1.38 1.33 5.61
N LEU A 54 -0.64 2.37 5.20
CA LEU A 54 0.08 2.37 3.91
C LEU A 54 1.18 1.31 3.84
N GLU A 55 1.86 1.00 4.94
CA GLU A 55 2.82 -0.10 5.01
C GLU A 55 2.13 -1.46 4.83
N THR A 56 1.01 -1.67 5.50
CA THR A 56 0.26 -2.94 5.45
C THR A 56 -0.61 -3.10 4.20
N LEU A 57 -0.77 -2.06 3.36
CA LEU A 57 -1.69 -2.06 2.21
C LEU A 57 -1.38 -3.13 1.16
N THR A 58 -0.14 -3.61 1.11
CA THR A 58 0.30 -4.65 0.18
C THR A 58 0.37 -6.05 0.80
N GLU A 59 0.26 -6.16 2.11
CA GLU A 59 0.47 -7.40 2.85
C GLU A 59 -0.89 -8.03 3.22
N GLU A 60 -1.08 -9.30 2.84
CA GLU A 60 -2.18 -10.07 3.43
C GLU A 60 -1.81 -10.34 4.90
N THR A 61 -2.75 -10.19 5.82
CA THR A 61 -2.52 -10.59 7.21
C THR A 61 -2.19 -12.08 7.24
N ASP A 62 -1.06 -12.44 7.86
CA ASP A 62 -0.61 -13.83 7.94
C ASP A 62 -1.71 -14.74 8.50
N GLU A 63 -2.51 -14.22 9.44
CA GLU A 63 -3.64 -14.91 10.07
C GLU A 63 -4.76 -15.31 9.07
N ASP A 64 -5.12 -14.43 8.11
CA ASP A 64 -6.14 -14.74 7.10
C ASP A 64 -5.62 -15.77 6.08
N VAL A 65 -4.32 -15.72 5.78
CA VAL A 65 -3.67 -16.67 4.86
C VAL A 65 -3.60 -18.05 5.50
N GLU A 66 -3.17 -18.13 6.76
CA GLU A 66 -3.05 -19.39 7.48
C GLU A 66 -4.43 -20.04 7.68
N ALA A 67 -5.45 -19.29 8.14
CA ALA A 67 -6.81 -19.80 8.27
C ALA A 67 -7.38 -20.32 6.94
N MET A 68 -7.12 -19.61 5.84
CA MET A 68 -7.54 -20.04 4.50
C MET A 68 -6.83 -21.32 4.04
N THR A 69 -5.51 -21.40 4.19
CA THR A 69 -4.74 -22.61 3.83
C THR A 69 -5.18 -23.82 4.64
N TYR A 70 -5.55 -23.61 5.90
CA TYR A 70 -6.10 -24.66 6.74
C TYR A 70 -7.47 -25.15 6.25
N VAL A 71 -8.38 -24.23 5.91
CA VAL A 71 -9.69 -24.60 5.34
C VAL A 71 -9.55 -25.32 3.99
N GLU A 72 -8.62 -24.91 3.11
CA GLU A 72 -8.31 -25.63 1.86
C GLU A 72 -7.80 -27.05 2.10
N ALA A 73 -6.92 -27.23 3.09
CA ALA A 73 -6.40 -28.53 3.49
C ALA A 73 -7.53 -29.43 4.03
N LEU A 74 -8.41 -28.91 4.89
CA LEU A 74 -9.57 -29.63 5.40
C LEU A 74 -10.54 -30.06 4.27
N GLN A 75 -10.79 -29.20 3.29
CA GLN A 75 -11.60 -29.57 2.12
C GLN A 75 -10.93 -30.65 1.25
N SER A 76 -9.61 -30.62 1.13
CA SER A 76 -8.85 -31.61 0.36
C SER A 76 -8.83 -32.96 1.07
N LEU A 77 -8.66 -32.95 2.40
CA LEU A 77 -8.81 -34.13 3.25
C LEU A 77 -10.20 -34.74 3.11
N ALA A 78 -11.28 -33.96 3.26
CA ALA A 78 -12.65 -34.45 3.12
C ALA A 78 -12.92 -35.08 1.73
N LYS A 79 -12.36 -34.51 0.65
CA LYS A 79 -12.43 -35.09 -0.69
C LYS A 79 -11.65 -36.41 -0.79
N ALA A 80 -10.48 -36.50 -0.17
CA ALA A 80 -9.67 -37.72 -0.15
C ALA A 80 -10.35 -38.84 0.66
N GLU A 81 -10.97 -38.50 1.80
CA GLU A 81 -11.79 -39.42 2.61
C GLU A 81 -12.97 -39.95 1.80
N ALA A 82 -13.73 -39.07 1.15
CA ALA A 82 -14.85 -39.48 0.30
C ALA A 82 -14.40 -40.35 -0.88
N ALA A 83 -13.27 -40.02 -1.52
CA ALA A 83 -12.70 -40.80 -2.61
C ALA A 83 -12.28 -42.20 -2.12
N TYR A 84 -11.53 -42.29 -1.03
CA TYR A 84 -11.11 -43.56 -0.44
C TYR A 84 -12.31 -44.41 0.02
N GLY A 85 -13.28 -43.78 0.68
CA GLY A 85 -14.57 -44.38 1.03
C GLY A 85 -15.25 -44.97 -0.19
N SER A 86 -15.42 -44.20 -1.27
CA SER A 86 -16.07 -44.68 -2.50
C SER A 86 -15.38 -45.89 -3.14
N VAL A 87 -14.06 -46.01 -3.03
CA VAL A 87 -13.31 -47.16 -3.58
C VAL A 87 -13.43 -48.38 -2.66
N THR A 88 -13.56 -48.16 -1.35
CA THR A 88 -13.60 -49.21 -0.32
C THR A 88 -15.03 -49.74 -0.08
N THR A 89 -16.06 -48.90 -0.26
CA THR A 89 -17.48 -49.25 -0.05
C THR A 89 -18.02 -50.22 -1.10
N VAL A 90 -17.38 -50.35 -2.27
CA VAL A 90 -17.91 -51.19 -3.37
C VAL A 90 -17.29 -52.59 -3.34
N GLN A 91 -18.15 -53.60 -3.15
CA GLN A 91 -18.04 -55.03 -3.48
C GLN A 91 -16.67 -55.71 -3.35
N PHE A 92 -16.63 -56.68 -2.42
CA PHE A 92 -15.68 -57.80 -2.46
C PHE A 92 -15.64 -58.40 -3.87
N LEU A 93 -14.44 -58.70 -4.37
CA LEU A 93 -14.27 -59.42 -5.63
C LEU A 93 -14.87 -60.82 -5.48
N THR A 94 -16.11 -61.00 -5.92
CA THR A 94 -16.76 -62.31 -6.02
C THR A 94 -16.35 -62.96 -7.33
N TYR A 95 -15.41 -63.89 -7.23
CA TYR A 95 -15.04 -64.75 -8.35
C TYR A 95 -16.02 -65.91 -8.45
N THR A 96 -16.46 -66.20 -9.66
CA THR A 96 -17.27 -67.37 -10.00
C THR A 96 -16.38 -68.46 -10.61
N PRO A 97 -16.82 -69.74 -10.64
CA PRO A 97 -16.02 -70.82 -11.24
C PRO A 97 -15.62 -70.57 -12.71
N VAL A 98 -16.39 -69.75 -13.44
CA VAL A 98 -16.11 -69.36 -14.85
C VAL A 98 -14.87 -68.47 -14.96
N ASP A 99 -14.51 -67.76 -13.89
CA ASP A 99 -13.38 -66.83 -13.83
C ASP A 99 -12.02 -67.54 -13.66
N PHE A 100 -12.03 -68.87 -13.51
CA PHE A 100 -10.86 -69.71 -13.37
C PHE A 100 -10.60 -70.51 -14.63
N THR A 101 -9.33 -70.59 -15.03
CA THR A 101 -8.89 -71.48 -16.10
C THR A 101 -8.69 -72.90 -15.54
N PRO A 102 -8.95 -73.96 -16.34
CA PRO A 102 -8.84 -75.35 -15.88
C PRO A 102 -7.46 -75.77 -15.35
N THR A 103 -6.40 -75.05 -15.72
CA THR A 103 -5.01 -75.43 -15.45
C THR A 103 -4.16 -74.33 -14.80
N HIS A 104 -4.59 -73.06 -14.78
CA HIS A 104 -3.70 -71.93 -14.44
C HIS A 104 -4.31 -70.85 -13.51
N GLY A 105 -5.40 -71.14 -12.81
CA GLY A 105 -6.01 -70.19 -11.85
C GLY A 105 -6.79 -69.06 -12.55
N LEU A 106 -6.97 -67.91 -11.88
CA LEU A 106 -7.82 -66.81 -12.32
C LEU A 106 -7.45 -66.31 -13.72
N GLN A 107 -8.42 -66.04 -14.59
CA GLN A 107 -8.16 -65.55 -15.96
C GLN A 107 -7.35 -64.23 -15.98
N LYS A 108 -6.51 -64.02 -17.01
CA LYS A 108 -5.61 -62.85 -17.11
C LYS A 108 -6.35 -61.49 -17.07
N ASN A 109 -7.51 -61.40 -17.71
CA ASN A 109 -8.39 -60.23 -17.69
C ASN A 109 -8.90 -59.94 -16.25
N GLN A 110 -9.34 -60.96 -15.52
CA GLN A 110 -9.78 -60.86 -14.12
C GLN A 110 -8.62 -60.47 -13.19
N GLN A 111 -7.41 -61.02 -13.41
CA GLN A 111 -6.21 -60.61 -12.67
C GLN A 111 -5.83 -59.15 -12.94
N ALA A 112 -5.88 -58.69 -14.20
CA ALA A 112 -5.61 -57.30 -14.54
C ALA A 112 -6.63 -56.34 -13.92
N PHE A 113 -7.90 -56.72 -13.90
CA PHE A 113 -8.96 -55.97 -13.23
C PHE A 113 -8.74 -55.86 -11.71
N ALA A 114 -8.38 -56.97 -11.05
CA ALA A 114 -8.07 -56.98 -9.62
C ALA A 114 -6.87 -56.08 -9.29
N ARG A 115 -5.77 -56.17 -10.06
CA ARG A 115 -4.58 -55.31 -9.87
C ARG A 115 -4.88 -53.84 -10.11
N ALA A 116 -5.66 -53.51 -11.13
CA ALA A 116 -6.06 -52.13 -11.40
C ALA A 116 -6.91 -51.55 -10.25
N ARG A 117 -7.79 -52.37 -9.66
CA ARG A 117 -8.59 -51.98 -8.49
C ARG A 117 -7.73 -51.79 -7.26
N GLU A 118 -6.82 -52.72 -6.96
CA GLU A 118 -5.89 -52.62 -5.84
C GLU A 118 -4.98 -51.40 -5.96
N ALA A 119 -4.45 -51.12 -7.15
CA ALA A 119 -3.68 -49.91 -7.43
C ALA A 119 -4.51 -48.63 -7.19
N LYS A 120 -5.79 -48.63 -7.57
CA LYS A 120 -6.71 -47.51 -7.31
C LYS A 120 -6.99 -47.33 -5.82
N CYS A 121 -7.22 -48.41 -5.07
CA CYS A 121 -7.38 -48.37 -3.60
C CYS A 121 -6.12 -47.81 -2.93
N HIS A 122 -4.96 -48.34 -3.31
CA HIS A 122 -3.67 -47.95 -2.74
C HIS A 122 -3.37 -46.47 -3.03
N ALA A 123 -3.58 -46.02 -4.28
CA ALA A 123 -3.41 -44.61 -4.63
C ALA A 123 -4.34 -43.68 -3.84
N ALA A 124 -5.61 -44.08 -3.66
CA ALA A 124 -6.58 -43.31 -2.86
C ALA A 124 -6.17 -43.25 -1.37
N HIS A 125 -5.68 -44.37 -0.81
CA HIS A 125 -5.17 -44.42 0.56
C HIS A 125 -3.92 -43.56 0.75
N CYS A 126 -2.93 -43.67 -0.15
CA CYS A 126 -1.73 -42.85 -0.09
C CYS A 126 -2.06 -41.35 -0.16
N LYS A 127 -3.04 -40.97 -1.00
CA LYS A 127 -3.54 -39.60 -1.04
C LYS A 127 -4.18 -39.18 0.28
N LEU A 128 -5.03 -40.01 0.87
CA LEU A 128 -5.66 -39.73 2.17
C LEU A 128 -4.62 -39.48 3.27
N VAL A 129 -3.62 -40.36 3.37
CA VAL A 129 -2.53 -40.22 4.36
C VAL A 129 -1.74 -38.93 4.14
N LEU A 130 -1.44 -38.58 2.87
CA LEU A 130 -0.75 -37.34 2.54
C LEU A 130 -1.55 -36.11 3.01
N GLU A 131 -2.84 -36.03 2.69
CA GLU A 131 -3.68 -34.90 3.08
C GLU A 131 -3.84 -34.83 4.61
N MET A 132 -3.90 -35.98 5.30
CA MET A 132 -3.96 -36.02 6.76
C MET A 132 -2.69 -35.44 7.39
N ASN A 133 -1.51 -35.83 6.89
CA ASN A 133 -0.25 -35.25 7.36
C ASN A 133 -0.17 -33.74 7.10
N VAL A 134 -0.66 -33.27 5.94
CA VAL A 134 -0.70 -31.82 5.64
C VAL A 134 -1.57 -31.07 6.64
N VAL A 135 -2.75 -31.61 6.97
CA VAL A 135 -3.65 -31.02 7.97
C VAL A 135 -2.99 -31.04 9.36
N ASP A 136 -2.39 -32.15 9.77
CA ASP A 136 -1.73 -32.29 11.07
C ASP A 136 -0.55 -31.31 11.21
N ASP A 137 0.25 -31.11 10.16
CA ASP A 137 1.36 -30.15 10.13
C ASP A 137 0.86 -28.70 10.28
N ILE A 138 -0.26 -28.36 9.63
CA ILE A 138 -0.90 -27.04 9.76
C ILE A 138 -1.45 -26.84 11.18
N GLU A 139 -2.12 -27.86 11.75
CA GLU A 139 -2.68 -27.83 13.11
C GLU A 139 -1.58 -27.61 14.15
N HIS A 140 -0.43 -28.30 14.02
CA HIS A 140 0.71 -28.12 14.91
C HIS A 140 1.30 -26.71 14.83
N ARG A 141 1.48 -26.17 13.61
CA ARG A 141 2.03 -24.83 13.42
C ARG A 141 1.11 -23.73 13.96
N MET A 142 -0.19 -23.87 13.79
CA MET A 142 -1.19 -22.91 14.26
C MET A 142 -1.58 -23.11 15.74
N GLY A 143 -1.08 -24.16 16.39
CA GLY A 143 -1.43 -24.49 17.78
C GLY A 143 -2.89 -24.91 17.97
N ILE A 144 -3.50 -25.51 16.95
CA ILE A 144 -4.90 -25.95 16.97
C ILE A 144 -4.98 -27.29 17.70
N THR A 145 -5.73 -27.33 18.81
CA THR A 145 -5.93 -28.55 19.60
C THR A 145 -7.09 -29.40 19.12
N GLU A 146 -8.11 -28.78 18.52
CA GLU A 146 -9.31 -29.45 18.01
C GLU A 146 -9.53 -29.08 16.54
N ARG A 147 -9.62 -30.10 15.68
CA ARG A 147 -9.80 -29.94 14.23
C ARG A 147 -11.11 -29.23 13.92
N TRP A 148 -11.04 -28.18 13.09
CA TRP A 148 -12.22 -27.40 12.74
C TRP A 148 -13.25 -28.23 11.98
N GLN A 149 -14.50 -28.09 12.40
CA GLN A 149 -15.66 -28.69 11.78
C GLN A 149 -16.39 -27.69 10.88
N PRO A 150 -17.19 -28.15 9.90
CA PRO A 150 -17.98 -27.27 9.05
C PRO A 150 -18.98 -26.36 9.79
N GLN A 151 -19.32 -26.71 11.03
CA GLN A 151 -20.22 -25.94 11.88
C GLN A 151 -19.49 -24.84 12.68
N ASP A 152 -18.17 -24.91 12.76
CA ASP A 152 -17.38 -23.98 13.56
C ASP A 152 -17.32 -22.60 12.89
N MET A 153 -17.41 -21.56 13.72
CA MET A 153 -17.40 -20.18 13.26
C MET A 153 -16.12 -19.86 12.46
N LYS A 154 -14.95 -20.29 12.96
CA LYS A 154 -13.66 -20.08 12.30
C LYS A 154 -13.56 -20.74 10.93
N TYR A 155 -14.14 -21.94 10.78
CA TYR A 155 -14.20 -22.63 9.49
C TYR A 155 -15.07 -21.86 8.50
N GLN A 156 -16.24 -21.40 8.94
CA GLN A 156 -17.18 -20.65 8.10
C GLN A 156 -16.59 -19.29 7.67
N GLU A 157 -15.89 -18.60 8.56
CA GLU A 157 -15.17 -17.36 8.26
C GLU A 157 -14.06 -17.60 7.23
N GLY A 158 -13.21 -18.61 7.44
CA GLY A 158 -12.16 -18.97 6.47
C GLY A 158 -12.73 -19.40 5.11
N LEU A 159 -13.86 -20.10 5.09
CA LEU A 159 -14.56 -20.50 3.87
C LEU A 159 -15.17 -19.29 3.13
N ALA A 160 -15.80 -18.37 3.86
CA ALA A 160 -16.33 -17.14 3.29
C ALA A 160 -15.21 -16.26 2.72
N TYR A 161 -14.10 -16.16 3.45
CA TYR A 161 -12.90 -15.47 2.97
C TYR A 161 -12.33 -16.14 1.72
N LEU A 162 -12.17 -17.47 1.69
CA LEU A 162 -11.69 -18.21 0.51
C LEU A 162 -12.53 -17.93 -0.73
N THR A 163 -13.86 -17.92 -0.55
CA THR A 163 -14.82 -17.64 -1.62
C THR A 163 -14.67 -16.19 -2.13
N ASN A 164 -14.43 -15.23 -1.24
CA ASN A 164 -14.37 -13.81 -1.56
C ASN A 164 -12.94 -13.29 -1.79
N ARG A 165 -11.89 -14.11 -1.58
CA ARG A 165 -10.50 -13.66 -1.57
C ARG A 165 -10.10 -13.01 -2.87
N GLN A 166 -10.45 -13.62 -4.01
CA GLN A 166 -10.12 -13.05 -5.32
C GLN A 166 -10.73 -11.66 -5.50
N PHE A 167 -11.94 -11.45 -4.98
CA PHE A 167 -12.66 -10.18 -5.02
C PHE A 167 -12.03 -9.16 -4.06
N ILE A 168 -11.75 -9.54 -2.81
CA ILE A 168 -11.08 -8.69 -1.82
C ILE A 168 -9.71 -8.23 -2.35
N ARG A 169 -8.91 -9.14 -2.92
CA ARG A 169 -7.62 -8.79 -3.54
C ARG A 169 -7.76 -7.85 -4.73
N ALA A 170 -8.84 -7.98 -5.51
CA ALA A 170 -9.11 -7.06 -6.62
C ALA A 170 -9.45 -5.66 -6.10
N ILE A 171 -10.15 -5.55 -4.95
CA ILE A 171 -10.41 -4.27 -4.27
C ILE A 171 -9.11 -3.66 -3.75
N GLU A 172 -8.31 -4.41 -2.98
CA GLU A 172 -7.05 -3.93 -2.39
C GLU A 172 -6.07 -3.46 -3.48
N GLN A 173 -5.94 -4.23 -4.56
CA GLN A 173 -5.13 -3.85 -5.71
C GLN A 173 -5.63 -2.56 -6.37
N LEU A 174 -6.94 -2.44 -6.59
CA LEU A 174 -7.52 -1.23 -7.18
C LEU A 174 -7.33 -0.02 -6.27
N GLN A 175 -7.52 -0.20 -4.96
CA GLN A 175 -7.31 0.81 -3.94
C GLN A 175 -5.86 1.31 -3.94
N GLY A 176 -4.88 0.41 -3.87
CA GLY A 176 -3.46 0.78 -3.85
C GLY A 176 -3.08 1.59 -5.08
N LEU A 177 -3.57 1.21 -6.27
CA LEU A 177 -3.33 1.94 -7.51
C LEU A 177 -3.96 3.35 -7.51
N VAL A 178 -5.15 3.50 -6.92
CA VAL A 178 -5.82 4.81 -6.79
C VAL A 178 -5.07 5.70 -5.82
N VAL A 179 -4.70 5.17 -4.65
CA VAL A 179 -3.89 5.88 -3.64
C VAL A 179 -2.58 6.37 -4.27
N GLN A 180 -1.85 5.48 -4.97
CA GLN A 180 -0.62 5.83 -5.69
C GLN A 180 -0.85 6.93 -6.72
N ARG A 181 -1.93 6.84 -7.53
CA ARG A 181 -2.28 7.89 -8.49
C ARG A 181 -2.54 9.24 -7.81
N LEU A 182 -3.27 9.26 -6.69
CA LEU A 182 -3.56 10.49 -5.95
C LEU A 182 -2.27 11.14 -5.42
N PHE A 183 -1.33 10.34 -4.90
CA PHE A 183 -0.02 10.85 -4.49
C PHE A 183 0.79 11.40 -5.67
N GLU A 184 0.79 10.75 -6.83
CA GLU A 184 1.47 11.26 -8.02
C GLU A 184 0.83 12.56 -8.56
N LEU A 185 -0.49 12.69 -8.49
CA LEU A 185 -1.19 13.94 -8.83
C LEU A 185 -0.84 15.06 -7.84
N ALA A 186 -0.75 14.76 -6.54
CA ALA A 186 -0.31 15.72 -5.54
C ALA A 186 1.13 16.21 -5.84
N LYS A 187 2.04 15.31 -6.25
CA LYS A 187 3.39 15.69 -6.70
C LYS A 187 3.38 16.56 -7.95
N ALA A 188 2.48 16.29 -8.90
CA ALA A 188 2.34 17.08 -10.13
C ALA A 188 1.97 18.55 -9.84
N ASN A 189 1.25 18.80 -8.74
CA ASN A 189 0.84 20.14 -8.31
C ASN A 189 1.92 20.91 -7.54
N ILE A 190 3.11 20.32 -7.31
CA ILE A 190 4.23 21.02 -6.64
C ILE A 190 4.92 21.96 -7.65
N ALA A 191 4.88 23.26 -7.36
CA ALA A 191 5.58 24.28 -8.13
C ALA A 191 7.11 24.11 -8.03
N GLY A 192 7.86 24.45 -9.09
CA GLY A 192 9.32 24.40 -9.10
C GLY A 192 9.94 23.04 -9.50
N THR A 193 9.14 22.06 -9.94
CA THR A 193 9.64 20.78 -10.44
C THR A 193 10.38 20.92 -11.78
N GLY A 194 11.63 20.43 -11.83
CA GLY A 194 12.43 20.42 -13.07
C GLY A 194 11.77 19.61 -14.19
N TYR A 195 12.06 19.96 -15.45
CA TYR A 195 11.44 19.34 -16.64
C TYR A 195 11.48 17.80 -16.64
N LYS A 196 12.63 17.20 -16.29
CA LYS A 196 12.79 15.74 -16.21
C LYS A 196 11.83 15.11 -15.19
N LEU A 197 11.69 15.73 -14.02
CA LEU A 197 10.79 15.25 -12.97
C LEU A 197 9.32 15.32 -13.42
N ARG A 198 8.93 16.40 -14.10
CA ARG A 198 7.58 16.52 -14.70
C ARG A 198 7.31 15.43 -15.73
N GLN A 199 8.28 15.08 -16.57
CA GLN A 199 8.15 13.94 -17.49
C GLN A 199 7.97 12.62 -16.75
N HIS A 200 8.74 12.37 -15.68
CA HIS A 200 8.58 11.17 -14.86
C HIS A 200 7.19 11.09 -14.22
N ILE A 201 6.68 12.18 -13.67
CA ILE A 201 5.33 12.25 -13.08
C ILE A 201 4.26 11.99 -14.15
N SER A 202 4.36 12.62 -15.33
CA SER A 202 3.41 12.40 -16.43
C SER A 202 3.40 10.94 -16.92
N ASN A 203 4.58 10.35 -17.07
CA ASN A 203 4.72 8.93 -17.44
C ASN A 203 4.16 8.00 -16.35
N ALA A 204 4.38 8.33 -15.07
CA ALA A 204 3.82 7.60 -13.94
C ALA A 204 2.29 7.66 -13.96
N ILE A 205 1.68 8.86 -14.08
CA ILE A 205 0.22 9.03 -14.17
C ILE A 205 -0.37 8.21 -15.33
N THR A 206 0.30 8.20 -16.48
CA THR A 206 -0.14 7.41 -17.65
C THR A 206 -0.09 5.90 -17.37
N ARG A 207 1.01 5.43 -16.76
CA ARG A 207 1.19 4.02 -16.36
C ARG A 207 0.13 3.60 -15.33
N TRP A 208 -0.10 4.42 -14.30
CA TRP A 208 -1.09 4.17 -13.27
C TRP A 208 -2.50 4.16 -13.84
N SER A 209 -2.83 5.09 -14.74
CA SER A 209 -4.12 5.11 -15.44
C SER A 209 -4.38 3.79 -16.19
N ALA A 210 -3.37 3.25 -16.88
CA ALA A 210 -3.49 1.95 -17.55
C ALA A 210 -3.61 0.78 -16.56
N ALA A 211 -2.92 0.82 -15.44
CA ALA A 211 -3.01 -0.19 -14.38
C ALA A 211 -4.39 -0.20 -13.71
N ILE A 212 -4.91 0.99 -13.37
CA ILE A 212 -6.25 1.18 -12.79
C ILE A 212 -7.31 0.59 -13.72
N ARG A 213 -7.27 0.86 -15.04
CA ARG A 213 -8.24 0.26 -15.98
C ARG A 213 -8.22 -1.27 -15.95
N ARG A 214 -7.05 -1.89 -15.83
CA ARG A 214 -6.93 -3.36 -15.74
C ARG A 214 -7.48 -3.88 -14.41
N ALA A 215 -7.11 -3.25 -13.30
CA ALA A 215 -7.61 -3.60 -11.97
C ALA A 215 -9.13 -3.44 -11.88
N LEU A 216 -9.66 -2.35 -12.44
CA LEU A 216 -11.10 -2.08 -12.52
C LEU A 216 -11.85 -3.13 -13.34
N LYS A 217 -11.29 -3.57 -14.48
CA LYS A 217 -11.87 -4.68 -15.26
C LYS A 217 -11.96 -5.96 -14.43
N LYS A 218 -10.89 -6.32 -13.71
CA LYS A 218 -10.87 -7.49 -12.83
C LYS A 218 -11.88 -7.36 -11.69
N TYR A 219 -11.93 -6.21 -11.04
CA TYR A 219 -12.92 -5.89 -10.02
C TYR A 219 -14.34 -6.07 -10.56
N ASN A 220 -14.69 -5.43 -11.68
CA ASN A 220 -16.02 -5.47 -12.27
C ASN A 220 -16.45 -6.89 -12.68
N GLN A 221 -15.51 -7.72 -13.15
CA GLN A 221 -15.78 -9.14 -13.45
C GLN A 221 -16.16 -9.93 -12.19
N LEU A 222 -15.46 -9.68 -11.09
CA LEU A 222 -15.70 -10.39 -9.83
C LEU A 222 -16.90 -9.83 -9.07
N ALA A 223 -17.16 -8.52 -9.17
CA ALA A 223 -18.27 -7.80 -8.54
C ALA A 223 -19.64 -8.41 -8.86
N ILE A 224 -19.86 -8.83 -10.11
CA ILE A 224 -21.12 -9.42 -10.57
C ILE A 224 -21.36 -10.81 -9.95
N VAL A 225 -20.27 -11.55 -9.67
CA VAL A 225 -20.32 -12.93 -9.15
C VAL A 225 -20.49 -12.96 -7.63
N GLN A 226 -20.27 -11.83 -6.95
CA GLN A 226 -20.45 -11.73 -5.51
C GLN A 226 -21.92 -11.93 -5.10
N THR A 227 -22.12 -12.38 -3.87
CA THR A 227 -23.45 -12.51 -3.25
C THR A 227 -23.51 -11.63 -2.01
N PRO A 228 -24.25 -10.50 -2.02
CA PRO A 228 -25.00 -9.94 -3.16
C PRO A 228 -24.08 -9.35 -4.25
N PRO A 229 -24.57 -9.25 -5.51
CA PRO A 229 -23.84 -8.59 -6.59
C PRO A 229 -23.47 -7.16 -6.23
N ARG A 230 -22.26 -6.74 -6.59
CA ARG A 230 -21.73 -5.40 -6.30
C ARG A 230 -21.83 -4.46 -7.50
N GLU A 231 -21.83 -3.16 -7.23
CA GLU A 231 -21.90 -2.12 -8.26
C GLU A 231 -20.66 -2.18 -9.18
N VAL A 232 -20.90 -2.11 -10.49
CA VAL A 232 -19.84 -1.99 -11.49
C VAL A 232 -19.40 -0.53 -11.55
N ILE A 233 -18.08 -0.30 -11.46
CA ILE A 233 -17.53 1.05 -11.41
C ILE A 233 -16.92 1.41 -12.76
N GLU A 234 -17.29 2.58 -13.28
CA GLU A 234 -16.71 3.14 -14.49
C GLU A 234 -15.40 3.88 -14.19
N TYR A 235 -14.47 3.85 -15.15
CA TYR A 235 -13.18 4.53 -15.02
C TYR A 235 -13.33 6.06 -14.88
N SER A 236 -14.34 6.67 -15.52
CA SER A 236 -14.66 8.09 -15.40
C SER A 236 -14.89 8.50 -13.94
N LYS A 237 -15.71 7.72 -13.23
CA LYS A 237 -16.00 7.86 -11.79
C LYS A 237 -14.73 7.73 -10.95
N VAL A 238 -13.85 6.78 -11.29
CA VAL A 238 -12.53 6.62 -10.61
C VAL A 238 -11.62 7.83 -10.82
N THR A 239 -11.63 8.43 -12.01
CA THR A 239 -10.80 9.58 -12.33
C THR A 239 -11.32 10.89 -11.77
N SER A 240 -12.63 11.03 -11.56
CA SER A 240 -13.25 12.22 -10.98
C SER A 240 -12.95 12.37 -9.50
N TYR A 241 -12.59 11.28 -8.81
CA TYR A 241 -12.25 11.35 -7.39
C TYR A 241 -10.98 12.16 -7.19
N ALA A 242 -11.11 13.19 -6.38
CA ALA A 242 -9.99 14.02 -5.94
C ALA A 242 -9.40 13.51 -4.63
N TRP A 243 -10.13 12.66 -3.90
CA TRP A 243 -9.79 12.30 -2.54
C TRP A 243 -10.22 10.87 -2.16
N LEU A 244 -9.52 10.28 -1.18
CA LEU A 244 -9.61 8.86 -0.86
C LEU A 244 -11.00 8.43 -0.37
N GLY A 245 -11.65 9.21 0.49
CA GLY A 245 -12.96 8.85 1.02
C GLY A 245 -14.15 9.17 0.12
N GLU A 246 -13.93 9.72 -1.08
CA GLU A 246 -14.96 9.72 -2.15
C GLU A 246 -15.09 8.33 -2.80
N PHE A 247 -14.13 7.46 -2.52
CA PHE A 247 -14.05 6.13 -3.10
C PHE A 247 -14.91 5.16 -2.29
N ASP A 248 -16.23 5.19 -2.52
CA ASP A 248 -17.22 4.33 -1.84
C ASP A 248 -16.89 2.82 -1.88
N LEU A 249 -16.11 2.40 -2.88
CA LEU A 249 -15.63 1.03 -2.98
C LEU A 249 -14.81 0.59 -1.75
N LEU A 250 -14.13 1.53 -1.08
CA LEU A 250 -13.30 1.29 0.09
C LEU A 250 -14.09 0.90 1.34
N LYS A 251 -15.43 1.02 1.31
CA LYS A 251 -16.31 0.44 2.35
C LYS A 251 -16.18 -1.08 2.44
N ASN A 252 -15.80 -1.71 1.33
CA ASN A 252 -15.69 -3.17 1.24
C ASN A 252 -14.24 -3.66 1.32
N SER A 253 -13.27 -2.78 1.63
CA SER A 253 -11.90 -3.22 1.92
C SER A 253 -11.80 -3.69 3.37
N ARG A 254 -10.87 -4.59 3.67
CA ARG A 254 -10.71 -5.19 5.00
C ARG A 254 -10.49 -4.18 6.12
N HIS A 255 -9.93 -3.02 5.78
CA HIS A 255 -9.51 -2.02 6.74
C HIS A 255 -10.61 -0.99 7.08
N CYS A 256 -11.81 -1.11 6.49
CA CYS A 256 -12.96 -0.23 6.69
C CYS A 256 -12.54 1.25 6.77
N ILE A 257 -11.72 1.69 5.81
CA ILE A 257 -10.96 2.94 5.94
C ILE A 257 -11.87 4.15 6.04
N LEU A 258 -13.06 4.09 5.45
CA LEU A 258 -14.03 5.19 5.54
C LEU A 258 -14.56 5.42 6.97
N GLU A 259 -14.38 4.45 7.87
CA GLU A 259 -14.70 4.60 9.29
C GLU A 259 -13.56 5.29 10.06
N LYS A 260 -12.36 5.37 9.49
CA LYS A 260 -11.21 6.00 10.14
C LYS A 260 -11.36 7.52 10.11
N PRO A 261 -11.15 8.22 11.25
CA PRO A 261 -11.30 9.68 11.30
C PRO A 261 -10.39 10.43 10.32
N TRP A 262 -9.17 9.91 10.06
CA TRP A 262 -8.21 10.50 9.14
C TRP A 262 -8.59 10.36 7.66
N ALA A 263 -9.51 9.43 7.36
CA ALA A 263 -10.07 9.23 6.04
C ALA A 263 -11.37 10.02 5.83
N SER A 264 -11.70 10.99 6.70
CA SER A 264 -12.77 11.97 6.51
C SER A 264 -12.22 13.26 5.89
N LYS A 265 -12.95 13.87 4.94
CA LYS A 265 -12.45 15.01 4.16
C LYS A 265 -12.22 16.23 5.05
N GLY A 266 -13.19 16.56 5.90
CA GLY A 266 -13.09 17.68 6.83
C GLY A 266 -11.94 17.50 7.80
N ASN A 267 -11.82 16.32 8.40
CA ASN A 267 -10.72 16.00 9.33
C ASN A 267 -9.35 16.09 8.65
N ARG A 268 -9.25 15.64 7.39
CA ARG A 268 -8.03 15.73 6.58
C ARG A 268 -7.64 17.17 6.28
N GLU A 269 -8.61 18.03 5.96
CA GLU A 269 -8.38 19.45 5.71
C GLU A 269 -7.82 20.15 6.95
N VAL A 270 -8.39 19.86 8.12
CA VAL A 270 -7.89 20.40 9.41
C VAL A 270 -6.49 19.88 9.73
N ALA A 271 -6.25 18.57 9.58
CA ALA A 271 -4.94 17.97 9.79
C ALA A 271 -3.87 18.59 8.86
N ASN A 272 -4.22 18.82 7.58
CA ASN A 272 -3.34 19.48 6.63
C ASN A 272 -3.01 20.92 7.05
N ASN A 273 -4.00 21.68 7.54
CA ASN A 273 -3.76 23.03 8.05
C ASN A 273 -2.85 23.01 9.28
N PHE A 274 -3.11 22.10 10.22
CA PHE A 274 -2.26 21.89 11.40
C PHE A 274 -0.81 21.60 11.00
N PHE A 275 -0.56 20.62 10.13
CA PHE A 275 0.81 20.29 9.71
C PHE A 275 1.45 21.42 8.90
N LYS A 276 0.71 22.18 8.08
CA LYS A 276 1.25 23.38 7.41
C LYS A 276 1.70 24.44 8.40
N ILE A 277 0.92 24.68 9.46
CA ILE A 277 1.28 25.62 10.53
C ILE A 277 2.55 25.15 11.24
N GLN A 278 2.64 23.86 11.61
CA GLN A 278 3.84 23.30 12.24
C GLN A 278 5.08 23.45 11.33
N ARG A 279 4.94 23.09 10.04
CA ARG A 279 6.03 23.26 9.06
C ARG A 279 6.42 24.72 8.86
N ALA A 280 5.49 25.67 8.92
CA ALA A 280 5.79 27.09 8.81
C ALA A 280 6.61 27.60 10.02
N HIS A 281 6.30 27.14 11.23
CA HIS A 281 7.10 27.46 12.43
C HIS A 281 8.54 26.91 12.31
N GLU A 282 8.69 25.66 11.87
CA GLU A 282 10.00 25.06 11.62
C GLU A 282 10.78 25.79 10.53
N GLU A 283 10.12 26.18 9.44
CA GLU A 283 10.74 26.94 8.36
C GLU A 283 11.22 28.31 8.86
N ILE A 284 10.47 29.00 9.72
CA ILE A 284 10.94 30.26 10.35
C ILE A 284 12.21 30.04 11.16
N GLN A 285 12.27 28.98 11.97
CA GLN A 285 13.48 28.65 12.75
C GLN A 285 14.68 28.41 11.83
N ARG A 286 14.49 27.66 10.74
CA ARG A 286 15.52 27.43 9.74
C ARG A 286 15.94 28.72 9.04
N LEU A 287 14.99 29.54 8.61
CA LEU A 287 15.25 30.81 7.94
C LEU A 287 16.02 31.79 8.83
N ASN A 288 15.74 31.83 10.13
CA ASN A 288 16.52 32.66 11.07
C ASN A 288 18.00 32.29 11.06
N VAL A 289 18.33 31.00 10.98
CA VAL A 289 19.72 30.52 10.86
C VAL A 289 20.31 30.88 9.50
N GLU A 290 19.58 30.65 8.40
CA GLU A 290 20.08 30.92 7.05
C GLU A 290 20.27 32.42 6.77
N VAL A 291 19.40 33.27 7.30
CA VAL A 291 19.54 34.74 7.22
C VAL A 291 20.80 35.18 7.96
N ALA A 292 21.05 34.65 9.16
CA ALA A 292 22.28 34.96 9.91
C ALA A 292 23.54 34.47 9.17
N ARG A 293 23.50 33.27 8.57
CA ARG A 293 24.59 32.73 7.75
C ARG A 293 24.86 33.59 6.51
N LEU A 294 23.81 34.01 5.82
CA LEU A 294 23.94 34.89 4.65
C LEU A 294 24.55 36.23 5.06
N SER A 295 24.10 36.83 6.16
CA SER A 295 24.68 38.07 6.69
C SER A 295 26.16 37.89 6.99
N ALA A 296 26.53 36.85 7.74
CA ALA A 296 27.93 36.59 8.07
C ALA A 296 28.79 36.36 6.82
N TRP A 297 28.26 35.64 5.82
CA TRP A 297 28.95 35.42 4.55
C TRP A 297 29.16 36.73 3.77
N VAL A 298 28.15 37.60 3.73
CA VAL A 298 28.28 38.93 3.10
C VAL A 298 29.32 39.76 3.85
N ASP A 299 29.31 39.76 5.18
CA ASP A 299 30.27 40.50 6.02
C ASP A 299 31.71 39.98 5.82
N ASP A 300 31.89 38.65 5.73
CA ASP A 300 33.18 38.01 5.47
C ASP A 300 33.69 38.31 4.06
N GLU A 301 32.82 38.28 3.04
CA GLU A 301 33.16 38.66 1.66
C GLU A 301 33.59 40.13 1.60
N ASP A 302 32.83 41.02 2.25
CA ASP A 302 33.14 42.45 2.39
C ASP A 302 34.51 42.68 3.04
N ALA A 303 34.79 41.97 4.14
CA ALA A 303 36.06 42.05 4.85
C ALA A 303 37.21 41.54 3.98
N HIS A 304 37.01 40.44 3.27
CA HIS A 304 37.99 39.85 2.36
C HIS A 304 38.29 40.80 1.19
N LEU A 305 37.28 41.37 0.54
CA LEU A 305 37.45 42.32 -0.56
C LEU A 305 38.20 43.57 -0.09
N LYS A 306 37.82 44.14 1.05
CA LYS A 306 38.52 45.30 1.66
C LYS A 306 39.98 44.99 2.01
N SER A 307 40.26 43.81 2.57
CA SER A 307 41.62 43.38 2.91
C SER A 307 42.47 43.16 1.65
N THR A 308 41.89 42.49 0.65
CA THR A 308 42.57 42.20 -0.62
C THR A 308 42.89 43.48 -1.36
N PHE A 309 41.94 44.41 -1.44
CA PHE A 309 42.15 45.76 -1.98
C PHE A 309 43.36 46.41 -1.31
N LYS A 310 43.37 46.53 0.02
CA LYS A 310 44.49 47.15 0.77
C LYS A 310 45.86 46.51 0.47
N SER A 311 45.91 45.19 0.31
CA SER A 311 47.17 44.49 0.00
C SER A 311 47.65 44.70 -1.44
N LEU A 312 46.73 44.95 -2.37
CA LEU A 312 47.01 45.12 -3.79
C LEU A 312 47.28 46.57 -4.20
N VAL A 313 46.88 47.56 -3.39
CA VAL A 313 47.14 48.99 -3.67
C VAL A 313 48.62 49.26 -4.01
N GLU A 314 49.54 48.62 -3.30
CA GLU A 314 50.99 48.84 -3.49
C GLU A 314 51.63 47.86 -4.50
N SER A 315 51.06 46.66 -4.66
CA SER A 315 51.67 45.59 -5.46
C SER A 315 51.11 45.50 -6.90
N ASP A 316 49.81 45.77 -7.09
CA ASP A 316 49.15 45.81 -8.40
C ASP A 316 47.97 46.81 -8.38
N PRO A 317 48.24 48.09 -8.71
CA PRO A 317 47.23 49.15 -8.70
C PRO A 317 46.07 48.92 -9.69
N THR A 318 46.33 48.21 -10.80
CA THR A 318 45.31 47.92 -11.82
C THR A 318 44.30 46.91 -11.32
N LEU A 319 44.76 45.83 -10.69
CA LEU A 319 43.87 44.83 -10.09
C LEU A 319 43.16 45.39 -8.85
N SER A 320 43.82 46.24 -8.07
CA SER A 320 43.20 46.94 -6.94
C SER A 320 42.05 47.85 -7.39
N HIS A 321 42.20 48.55 -8.51
CA HIS A 321 41.14 49.40 -9.06
C HIS A 321 39.93 48.56 -9.48
N GLU A 322 40.15 47.43 -10.17
CA GLU A 322 39.08 46.54 -10.61
C GLU A 322 38.28 45.97 -9.43
N ILE A 323 38.95 45.56 -8.35
CA ILE A 323 38.30 45.09 -7.11
C ILE A 323 37.45 46.19 -6.46
N SER A 324 37.91 47.45 -6.51
CA SER A 324 37.14 48.60 -6.00
C SER A 324 35.88 48.83 -6.81
N CYS A 325 35.97 48.80 -8.14
CA CYS A 325 34.82 48.94 -9.03
C CYS A 325 33.80 47.82 -8.79
N MET A 326 34.26 46.56 -8.70
CA MET A 326 33.40 45.42 -8.37
C MET A 326 32.72 45.55 -7.00
N TYR A 327 33.40 46.12 -6.01
CA TYR A 327 32.82 46.36 -4.68
C TYR A 327 31.74 47.44 -4.71
N GLU A 328 31.96 48.53 -5.46
CA GLU A 328 30.98 49.61 -5.63
C GLU A 328 29.74 49.18 -6.40
N GLU A 329 29.86 48.27 -7.37
CA GLU A 329 28.74 47.72 -8.13
C GLU A 329 27.85 46.75 -7.30
N ARG A 330 28.41 46.14 -6.25
CA ARG A 330 27.70 45.15 -5.40
C ARG A 330 27.03 45.75 -4.17
N ARG A 331 27.37 46.98 -3.81
CA ARG A 331 26.77 47.74 -2.71
C ARG A 331 25.39 48.28 -3.10
#